data_AF-A0A355D9G7-F1
#
_entry.id   AF-A0A355D9G7-F1
#
_cell.length_a   1.000
_cell.length_b   1.000
_cell.length_c   1.000
_cell.angle_alpha   90.00
_cell.angle_beta   90.00
_cell.angle_gamma   90.00
#
_symmetry.space_group_name_H-M   'P 1'
#
loop_
_entity.id
_entity.type
_entity.pdbx_description
1 polymer ?
#
loop_
_entity_poly.entity_id
_entity_poly.type
_entity_poly.pdbx_seq_one_letter_code
_entity_poly.pdbx_strand_id
1 'polypeptide(L)'
;MIRISKYLIPYIILILIIGFKSELIIGFIIIIIHEIIHLITARILGYSGFSIDILPIGTTLKLKELEEATPKEDIIISLSGPIGNFLIALTSYFLGRYFSNSNFIEFCNYNLVIGIFNLIPAFPLDGGRILRDILNIKLIYKKANKIALNISIVIGYIFGAIFLMGLCMERLVLDFAFFSIFILMISYKEKGRIAYIIMGYIIKKKEKLIGRGYLENKSISVYYKINILQLIELIDKNKYNVFTVLDDEMNMIGVLYEEDILNGIKELGNITLEELLESYEK
;
A
#
# COMPACT_ATOMS: atom_id res chain seq x y z
N MET A 1 -3.25 -9.12 17.37
CA MET A 1 -4.55 -9.82 17.57
C MET A 1 -5.00 -10.37 16.23
N ILE A 2 -5.15 -11.69 16.07
CA ILE A 2 -5.56 -12.31 14.79
C ILE A 2 -7.08 -12.20 14.65
N ARG A 3 -7.58 -11.64 13.56
CA ARG A 3 -9.03 -11.58 13.27
C ARG A 3 -9.32 -12.38 12.02
N ILE A 4 -10.19 -13.38 12.15
CA ILE A 4 -10.61 -14.21 11.03
C ILE A 4 -11.85 -13.58 10.39
N SER A 5 -11.80 -13.34 9.08
CA SER A 5 -12.97 -12.84 8.34
C SER A 5 -14.09 -13.88 8.34
N LYS A 6 -15.33 -13.44 8.53
CA LYS A 6 -16.53 -14.31 8.44
C LYS A 6 -16.66 -15.00 7.06
N TYR A 7 -16.04 -14.43 6.03
CA TYR A 7 -16.06 -14.95 4.65
C TYR A 7 -14.98 -16.00 4.36
N LEU A 8 -14.06 -16.25 5.31
CA LEU A 8 -13.03 -17.28 5.17
C LEU A 8 -13.63 -18.70 5.15
N ILE A 9 -14.61 -18.94 6.04
CA ILE A 9 -15.22 -20.26 6.22
C ILE A 9 -16.01 -20.70 4.97
N PRO A 10 -16.90 -19.88 4.37
CA PRO A 10 -17.57 -20.23 3.11
C PRO A 10 -16.60 -20.51 1.95
N TYR A 11 -15.51 -19.76 1.87
CA TYR A 11 -14.49 -19.90 0.82
C TYR A 11 -13.73 -21.23 0.96
N ILE A 12 -13.27 -21.57 2.17
CA ILE A 12 -12.62 -22.86 2.43
C ILE A 12 -13.58 -24.01 2.13
N ILE A 13 -14.86 -23.89 2.48
CA ILE A 13 -15.89 -24.91 2.21
C ILE A 13 -16.12 -25.07 0.69
N LEU A 14 -16.31 -23.97 -0.05
CA LEU A 14 -16.50 -23.98 -1.51
C LEU A 14 -15.34 -24.72 -2.20
N ILE A 15 -14.13 -24.48 -1.71
CA ILE A 15 -12.94 -24.99 -2.34
C ILE A 15 -12.63 -26.45 -1.94
N LEU A 16 -12.95 -26.84 -0.71
CA LEU A 16 -12.96 -28.25 -0.29
C LEU A 16 -13.93 -29.09 -1.14
N ILE A 17 -15.04 -28.49 -1.61
CA ILE A 17 -16.00 -29.11 -2.53
C ILE A 17 -15.42 -29.25 -3.95
N ILE A 18 -14.60 -28.30 -4.41
CA ILE A 18 -13.98 -28.31 -5.75
C ILE A 18 -12.81 -29.32 -5.86
N GLY A 19 -12.18 -29.70 -4.74
CA GLY A 19 -11.25 -30.85 -4.69
C GLY A 19 -9.75 -30.50 -4.60
N PHE A 20 -9.36 -29.23 -4.53
CA PHE A 20 -7.97 -28.75 -4.48
C PHE A 20 -7.26 -28.94 -3.11
N LYS A 21 -7.57 -30.01 -2.36
CA LYS A 21 -7.35 -30.09 -0.91
C LYS A 21 -5.91 -29.88 -0.44
N SER A 22 -4.90 -30.42 -1.12
CA SER A 22 -3.49 -30.34 -0.70
C SER A 22 -2.80 -29.04 -1.10
N GLU A 23 -2.96 -28.62 -2.36
CA GLU A 23 -2.28 -27.46 -2.95
C GLU A 23 -2.66 -26.15 -2.26
N LEU A 24 -3.91 -26.04 -1.83
CA LEU A 24 -4.40 -24.87 -1.12
C LEU A 24 -3.92 -24.75 0.29
N ILE A 25 -3.83 -25.88 1.00
CA ILE A 25 -3.27 -25.89 2.35
C ILE A 25 -1.81 -25.42 2.26
N ILE A 26 -1.07 -25.91 1.27
CA ILE A 26 0.31 -25.49 1.01
C ILE A 26 0.38 -24.00 0.67
N GLY A 27 -0.42 -23.53 -0.29
CA GLY A 27 -0.45 -22.12 -0.68
C GLY A 27 -0.81 -21.19 0.49
N PHE A 28 -1.80 -21.58 1.31
CA PHE A 28 -2.20 -20.83 2.49
C PHE A 28 -1.10 -20.79 3.55
N ILE A 29 -0.40 -21.90 3.79
CA ILE A 29 0.76 -21.94 4.69
C ILE A 29 1.87 -21.01 4.18
N ILE A 30 2.17 -21.01 2.87
CA ILE A 30 3.22 -20.14 2.31
C ILE A 30 2.83 -18.66 2.46
N ILE A 31 1.57 -18.31 2.18
CA ILE A 31 1.06 -16.94 2.35
C ILE A 31 1.15 -16.52 3.83
N ILE A 32 0.82 -17.40 4.78
CA ILE A 32 0.98 -17.11 6.21
C ILE A 32 2.44 -16.86 6.56
N ILE A 33 3.35 -17.73 6.10
CA ILE A 33 4.78 -17.58 6.36
C ILE A 33 5.28 -16.26 5.78
N HIS A 34 4.85 -15.91 4.56
CA HIS A 34 5.16 -14.65 3.91
C HIS A 34 4.78 -13.43 4.76
N GLU A 35 3.53 -13.38 5.26
CA GLU A 35 3.09 -12.30 6.14
C GLU A 35 3.81 -12.29 7.50
N ILE A 36 4.13 -13.46 8.05
CA ILE A 36 4.90 -13.56 9.28
C ILE A 36 6.28 -12.94 9.10
N ILE A 37 6.91 -13.11 7.94
CA ILE A 37 8.21 -12.52 7.64
C ILE A 37 8.10 -10.99 7.59
N HIS A 38 7.08 -10.44 6.93
CA HIS A 38 6.80 -9.00 6.99
C HIS A 38 6.63 -8.49 8.42
N LEU A 39 5.86 -9.23 9.24
CA LEU A 39 5.59 -8.88 10.62
C LEU A 39 6.85 -8.91 11.49
N ILE A 40 7.71 -9.92 11.31
CA ILE A 40 8.99 -10.01 12.02
C ILE A 40 9.89 -8.84 11.63
N THR A 41 10.02 -8.53 10.34
CA THR A 41 10.82 -7.40 9.87
C THR A 41 10.30 -6.07 10.43
N ALA A 42 8.98 -5.86 10.42
CA ALA A 42 8.37 -4.67 10.98
C ALA A 42 8.63 -4.54 12.50
N ARG A 43 8.58 -5.64 13.25
CA ARG A 43 8.92 -5.64 14.69
C ARG A 43 10.38 -5.29 14.95
N ILE A 44 11.30 -5.82 14.14
CA ILE A 44 12.73 -5.53 14.25
C ILE A 44 12.99 -4.03 14.02
N LEU A 45 12.22 -3.40 13.12
CA LEU A 45 12.29 -1.96 12.85
C LEU A 45 11.55 -1.09 13.89
N GLY A 46 10.99 -1.70 14.96
CA GLY A 46 10.37 -0.98 16.06
C GLY A 46 8.89 -0.66 15.88
N TYR A 47 8.23 -1.16 14.83
CA TYR A 47 6.78 -1.03 14.68
C TYR A 47 6.05 -2.05 15.55
N SER A 48 4.96 -1.63 16.19
CA SER A 48 4.11 -2.41 17.07
C SER A 48 2.64 -2.44 16.55
N GLY A 49 1.68 -2.96 17.33
CA GLY A 49 0.26 -2.84 16.95
C GLY A 49 -0.25 -3.76 15.83
N PHE A 50 0.25 -4.99 15.72
CA PHE A 50 -0.14 -5.92 14.64
C PHE A 50 -1.54 -6.54 14.81
N SER A 51 -2.40 -6.40 13.79
CA SER A 51 -3.53 -7.28 13.55
C SER A 51 -3.40 -7.99 12.20
N ILE A 52 -3.41 -9.33 12.25
CA ILE A 52 -3.47 -10.16 11.04
C ILE A 52 -4.94 -10.38 10.74
N ASP A 53 -5.44 -9.78 9.66
CA ASP A 53 -6.77 -10.05 9.14
C ASP A 53 -6.63 -11.14 8.06
N ILE A 54 -7.18 -12.33 8.31
CA ILE A 54 -7.17 -13.41 7.33
C ILE A 54 -8.41 -13.26 6.44
N LEU A 55 -8.22 -12.93 5.16
CA LEU A 55 -9.27 -12.86 4.15
C LEU A 55 -9.21 -14.07 3.20
N PRO A 56 -10.33 -14.43 2.55
CA PRO A 56 -10.38 -15.52 1.58
C PRO A 56 -9.45 -15.33 0.36
N ILE A 57 -9.13 -14.09 -0.01
CA ILE A 57 -8.28 -13.79 -1.18
C ILE A 57 -6.78 -13.63 -0.78
N GLY A 58 -6.48 -13.72 0.52
CA GLY A 58 -5.15 -13.51 1.06
C GLY A 58 -5.22 -13.02 2.50
N THR A 59 -4.09 -13.03 3.20
CA THR A 59 -3.97 -12.40 4.52
C THR A 59 -3.60 -10.95 4.33
N THR A 60 -4.34 -10.01 4.93
CA THR A 60 -3.93 -8.60 4.96
C THR A 60 -3.51 -8.25 6.37
N LEU A 61 -2.26 -7.82 6.54
CA LEU A 61 -1.86 -7.18 7.77
C LEU A 61 -2.49 -5.78 7.83
N LYS A 62 -3.47 -5.60 8.73
CA LYS A 62 -3.92 -4.24 9.08
C LYS A 62 -2.94 -3.68 10.09
N LEU A 63 -2.14 -2.74 9.62
CA LEU A 63 -1.14 -2.04 10.39
C LEU A 63 -1.45 -0.56 10.36
N LYS A 64 -2.01 -0.04 11.46
CA LYS A 64 -2.14 1.41 11.68
C LYS A 64 -0.77 2.11 11.76
N GLU A 65 0.27 1.37 12.11
CA GLU A 65 1.64 1.87 12.30
C GLU A 65 2.53 1.72 11.05
N LEU A 66 2.26 0.79 10.11
CA LEU A 66 3.03 0.71 8.86
C LEU A 66 2.83 1.93 7.97
N GLU A 67 1.64 2.54 8.03
CA GLU A 67 1.43 3.81 7.34
C GLU A 67 2.48 4.83 7.81
N GLU A 68 3.01 4.75 9.03
CA GLU A 68 4.00 5.68 9.59
C GLU A 68 5.45 5.46 9.12
N ALA A 69 5.73 4.33 8.49
CA ALA A 69 7.09 3.94 8.11
C ALA A 69 7.70 4.94 7.14
N THR A 70 9.00 5.22 7.29
CA THR A 70 9.71 5.99 6.26
C THR A 70 9.73 5.18 4.96
N PRO A 71 9.89 5.83 3.79
CA PRO A 71 9.90 5.11 2.52
C PRO A 71 10.94 3.98 2.50
N LYS A 72 12.10 4.20 3.13
CA LYS A 72 13.15 3.19 3.23
C LYS A 72 12.75 2.00 4.10
N GLU A 73 12.14 2.25 5.26
CA GLU A 73 11.64 1.19 6.15
C GLU A 73 10.52 0.40 5.47
N ASP A 74 9.58 1.07 4.78
CA ASP A 74 8.47 0.40 4.09
C ASP A 74 8.97 -0.47 2.92
N ILE A 75 10.03 -0.04 2.20
CA ILE A 75 10.69 -0.87 1.18
C ILE A 75 11.31 -2.12 1.82
N ILE A 76 12.02 -1.97 2.94
CA ILE A 76 12.66 -3.11 3.64
C ILE A 76 11.61 -4.12 4.07
N ILE A 77 10.50 -3.64 4.65
CA ILE A 77 9.41 -4.51 5.08
C ILE A 77 8.77 -5.17 3.86
N SER A 78 8.40 -4.42 2.83
CA SER A 78 7.73 -4.97 1.64
C SER A 78 8.62 -5.94 0.84
N LEU A 79 9.95 -5.79 0.89
CA LEU A 79 10.87 -6.76 0.27
C LEU A 79 11.08 -8.02 1.12
N SER A 80 10.84 -7.98 2.42
CA SER A 80 11.20 -9.09 3.30
C SER A 80 10.39 -10.36 3.02
N GLY A 81 9.10 -10.23 2.70
CA GLY A 81 8.23 -11.35 2.30
C GLY A 81 8.76 -12.08 1.05
N PRO A 82 8.93 -11.41 -0.10
CA PRO A 82 9.48 -12.02 -1.30
C PRO A 82 10.87 -12.64 -1.11
N ILE A 83 11.77 -11.95 -0.39
CA ILE A 83 13.10 -12.50 -0.05
C ILE A 83 12.96 -13.76 0.81
N GLY A 84 12.06 -13.74 1.80
CA GLY A 84 11.72 -14.88 2.62
C GLY A 84 11.27 -16.09 1.81
N ASN A 85 10.36 -15.87 0.87
CA ASN A 85 9.91 -16.90 -0.07
C ASN A 85 11.08 -17.47 -0.89
N PHE A 86 11.98 -16.63 -1.41
CA PHE A 86 13.14 -17.11 -2.17
C PHE A 86 14.13 -17.92 -1.33
N LEU A 87 14.35 -17.54 -0.07
CA LEU A 87 15.17 -18.32 0.86
C LEU A 87 14.54 -19.68 1.17
N ILE A 88 13.22 -19.71 1.38
CA ILE A 88 12.48 -20.96 1.62
C ILE A 88 12.49 -21.83 0.36
N ALA A 89 12.32 -21.25 -0.83
CA ALA A 89 12.41 -21.97 -2.09
C ALA A 89 13.79 -22.60 -2.27
N LEU A 90 14.85 -21.83 -2.04
CA LEU A 90 16.23 -22.31 -2.18
C LEU A 90 16.53 -23.48 -1.24
N THR A 91 16.17 -23.35 0.05
CA THR A 91 16.35 -24.42 1.04
C THR A 91 15.55 -25.67 0.68
N SER A 92 14.30 -25.50 0.24
CA SER A 92 13.42 -26.60 -0.18
C SER A 92 13.95 -27.32 -1.41
N TYR A 93 14.53 -26.59 -2.37
CA TYR A 93 15.16 -27.19 -3.53
C TYR A 93 16.33 -28.13 -3.15
N PHE A 94 17.22 -27.69 -2.27
CA PHE A 94 18.33 -28.52 -1.81
C PHE A 94 17.86 -29.74 -1.01
N LEU A 95 16.86 -29.57 -0.14
CA LEU A 95 16.26 -30.69 0.59
C LEU A 95 15.58 -31.69 -0.34
N GLY A 96 14.84 -31.21 -1.35
CA GLY A 96 14.19 -32.06 -2.35
C GLY A 96 15.19 -32.89 -3.15
N ARG A 97 16.34 -32.31 -3.52
CA ARG A 97 17.44 -33.03 -4.16
C ARG A 97 18.12 -34.04 -3.24
N TYR A 98 18.38 -33.66 -1.99
CA TYR A 98 19.07 -34.52 -1.03
C TYR A 98 18.23 -35.73 -0.62
N PHE A 99 16.94 -35.52 -0.33
CA PHE A 99 16.00 -36.57 0.07
C PHE A 99 15.29 -37.25 -1.10
N SER A 100 15.54 -36.82 -2.35
CA SER A 100 14.87 -37.31 -3.56
C SER A 100 13.33 -37.29 -3.46
N ASN A 101 12.79 -36.25 -2.81
CA ASN A 101 11.36 -36.13 -2.53
C ASN A 101 10.75 -34.97 -3.34
N SER A 102 9.78 -35.32 -4.19
CA SER A 102 9.08 -34.40 -5.09
C SER A 102 8.32 -33.30 -4.36
N ASN A 103 7.82 -33.56 -3.15
CA ASN A 103 7.02 -32.60 -2.39
C ASN A 103 7.81 -31.33 -2.04
N PHE A 104 9.13 -31.46 -1.77
CA PHE A 104 9.98 -30.30 -1.51
C PHE A 104 10.25 -29.49 -2.78
N ILE A 105 10.28 -30.13 -3.95
CA ILE A 105 10.41 -29.45 -5.24
C ILE A 105 9.13 -28.68 -5.57
N GLU A 106 7.96 -29.28 -5.32
CA GLU A 106 6.66 -28.59 -5.43
C GLU A 106 6.57 -27.39 -4.48
N PHE A 107 6.97 -27.58 -3.21
CA PHE A 107 6.99 -26.50 -2.23
C PHE A 107 7.95 -25.36 -2.63
N CYS A 108 9.10 -25.69 -3.24
CA CYS A 108 9.99 -24.70 -3.84
C CYS A 108 9.27 -23.90 -4.94
N ASN A 109 8.61 -24.58 -5.88
CA ASN A 109 7.89 -23.92 -6.97
C ASN A 109 6.79 -22.97 -6.46
N TYR A 110 6.00 -23.40 -5.47
CA TYR A 110 4.97 -22.52 -4.89
C TYR A 110 5.56 -21.29 -4.21
N ASN A 111 6.66 -21.43 -3.46
CA ASN A 111 7.34 -20.28 -2.86
C ASN A 111 7.88 -19.31 -3.91
N LEU A 112 8.48 -19.81 -4.99
CA LEU A 112 8.95 -18.99 -6.11
C LEU A 112 7.79 -18.23 -6.77
N VAL A 113 6.69 -18.93 -7.07
CA VAL A 113 5.51 -18.32 -7.71
C VAL A 113 4.96 -17.19 -6.83
N ILE A 114 4.74 -17.44 -5.53
CA ILE A 114 4.21 -16.43 -4.61
C ILE A 114 5.19 -15.25 -4.46
N GLY A 115 6.50 -15.54 -4.34
CA GLY A 115 7.53 -14.49 -4.21
C GLY A 115 7.63 -13.61 -5.46
N ILE A 116 7.65 -14.21 -6.65
CA ILE A 116 7.68 -13.47 -7.93
C ILE A 116 6.38 -12.68 -8.12
N PHE A 117 5.24 -13.30 -7.83
CA PHE A 117 3.94 -12.65 -7.98
C PHE A 117 3.83 -11.41 -7.10
N ASN A 118 4.26 -11.49 -5.83
CA ASN A 118 4.25 -10.34 -4.93
C ASN A 118 5.24 -9.23 -5.31
N LEU A 119 6.23 -9.49 -6.18
CA LEU A 119 7.13 -8.44 -6.71
C LEU A 119 6.58 -7.69 -7.92
N ILE A 120 5.44 -8.11 -8.48
CA ILE A 120 4.79 -7.40 -9.59
C ILE A 120 4.42 -5.98 -9.09
N PRO A 121 4.77 -4.91 -9.85
CA PRO A 121 4.57 -3.53 -9.42
C PRO A 121 3.10 -3.08 -9.57
N ALA A 122 2.18 -3.81 -8.95
CA ALA A 122 0.74 -3.54 -8.97
C ALA A 122 0.14 -3.65 -7.56
N PHE A 123 -0.73 -2.71 -7.18
CA PHE A 123 -1.51 -2.85 -5.95
C PHE A 123 -2.52 -3.99 -6.04
N PRO A 124 -2.74 -4.77 -4.97
CA PRO A 124 -2.23 -4.61 -3.59
C PRO A 124 -0.86 -5.27 -3.30
N LEU A 125 -0.18 -5.81 -4.31
CA LEU A 125 1.03 -6.61 -4.15
C LEU A 125 2.19 -5.77 -3.57
N ASP A 126 3.15 -6.42 -2.93
CA ASP A 126 4.28 -5.74 -2.29
C ASP A 126 5.11 -4.92 -3.29
N GLY A 127 5.25 -5.40 -4.52
CA GLY A 127 5.90 -4.70 -5.62
C GLY A 127 5.28 -3.33 -5.91
N GLY A 128 3.95 -3.20 -5.76
CA GLY A 128 3.25 -1.92 -5.89
C GLY A 128 3.65 -0.92 -4.79
N ARG A 129 3.79 -1.41 -3.55
CA ARG A 129 4.27 -0.61 -2.41
C ARG A 129 5.74 -0.23 -2.57
N ILE A 130 6.59 -1.20 -2.92
CA ILE A 130 8.02 -0.99 -3.20
C ILE A 130 8.19 0.10 -4.26
N LEU A 131 7.48 0.01 -5.38
CA LEU A 131 7.54 1.01 -6.43
C LEU A 131 7.10 2.39 -5.93
N ARG A 132 5.97 2.47 -5.23
CA ARG A 132 5.49 3.74 -4.64
C ARG A 132 6.54 4.35 -3.72
N ASP A 133 7.15 3.56 -2.85
CA ASP A 133 8.06 4.08 -1.84
C ASP A 133 9.43 4.46 -2.43
N ILE A 134 9.89 3.76 -3.46
CA ILE A 134 11.04 4.19 -4.28
C ILE A 134 10.76 5.56 -4.91
N LEU A 135 9.58 5.75 -5.50
CA LEU A 135 9.19 7.04 -6.08
C LEU A 135 9.07 8.12 -5.00
N ASN A 136 8.58 7.77 -3.81
CA ASN A 136 8.41 8.68 -2.67
C ASN A 136 9.74 9.15 -2.05
N ILE A 137 10.88 8.55 -2.40
CA ILE A 137 12.20 9.08 -2.03
C ILE A 137 12.46 10.43 -2.72
N LYS A 138 11.97 10.61 -3.95
CA LYS A 138 12.19 11.82 -4.76
C LYS A 138 10.94 12.67 -4.97
N LEU A 139 9.76 12.06 -4.95
CA LEU A 139 8.47 12.69 -5.22
C LEU A 139 7.64 12.78 -3.94
N ILE A 140 6.69 13.71 -3.92
CA ILE A 140 5.67 13.76 -2.87
C ILE A 140 4.83 12.48 -2.90
N TYR A 141 4.48 11.95 -1.73
CA TYR A 141 3.72 10.71 -1.55
C TYR A 141 2.52 10.59 -2.50
N LYS A 142 1.72 11.64 -2.67
CA LYS A 142 0.58 11.62 -3.58
C LYS A 142 0.97 11.36 -5.04
N LYS A 143 2.02 12.03 -5.54
CA LYS A 143 2.52 11.84 -6.91
C LYS A 143 3.06 10.42 -7.10
N ALA A 144 3.86 9.94 -6.13
CA ALA A 144 4.38 8.58 -6.12
C ALA A 144 3.25 7.54 -6.16
N ASN A 145 2.23 7.70 -5.32
CA ASN A 145 1.08 6.81 -5.28
C ASN A 145 0.24 6.85 -6.57
N LYS A 146 0.05 8.04 -7.17
CA LYS A 146 -0.65 8.19 -8.46
C LYS A 146 0.07 7.44 -9.59
N ILE A 147 1.40 7.53 -9.65
CA ILE A 147 2.19 6.80 -10.65
C ILE A 147 2.08 5.28 -10.42
N ALA A 148 2.25 4.82 -9.18
CA ALA A 148 2.12 3.40 -8.84
C ALA A 148 0.71 2.85 -9.16
N LEU A 149 -0.35 3.63 -8.88
CA LEU A 149 -1.72 3.26 -9.22
C LEU A 149 -1.94 3.16 -10.73
N ASN A 150 -1.41 4.12 -11.50
CA ASN A 150 -1.53 4.07 -12.96
C ASN A 150 -0.83 2.83 -13.54
N ILE A 151 0.35 2.49 -13.03
CA ILE A 151 1.08 1.26 -13.42
C ILE A 151 0.28 0.01 -13.03
N SER A 152 -0.31 0.00 -11.84
CA SER A 152 -1.19 -1.10 -11.39
C SER A 152 -2.38 -1.30 -12.32
N ILE A 153 -3.03 -0.21 -12.76
CA ILE A 153 -4.15 -0.25 -13.70
C ILE A 153 -3.71 -0.80 -15.06
N VAL A 154 -2.57 -0.36 -15.57
CA VAL A 154 -2.00 -0.88 -16.83
C VAL A 154 -1.74 -2.38 -16.73
N ILE A 155 -1.14 -2.86 -15.63
CA ILE A 155 -0.91 -4.28 -15.38
C ILE A 155 -2.23 -5.06 -15.31
N GLY A 156 -3.24 -4.50 -14.63
CA GLY A 156 -4.59 -5.08 -14.58
C GLY A 156 -5.20 -5.26 -15.97
N TYR A 157 -5.07 -4.27 -16.86
CA TYR A 157 -5.51 -4.40 -18.26
C TYR A 157 -4.68 -5.40 -19.07
N ILE A 158 -3.37 -5.49 -18.84
CA ILE A 158 -2.51 -6.50 -19.48
C ILE A 158 -2.99 -7.91 -19.12
N PHE A 159 -3.27 -8.19 -17.84
CA PHE A 159 -3.84 -9.49 -17.45
C PHE A 159 -5.22 -9.74 -18.07
N GLY A 160 -6.06 -8.71 -18.17
CA GLY A 160 -7.34 -8.80 -18.87
C GLY A 160 -7.18 -9.14 -20.35
N ALA A 161 -6.21 -8.53 -21.02
CA ALA A 161 -5.88 -8.79 -22.42
C ALA A 161 -5.36 -10.23 -22.62
N ILE A 162 -4.50 -10.73 -21.73
CA ILE A 162 -4.01 -12.12 -21.75
C ILE A 162 -5.19 -13.10 -21.62
N PHE A 163 -6.13 -12.81 -20.72
CA PHE A 163 -7.34 -13.63 -20.57
C PHE A 163 -8.18 -13.64 -21.86
N LEU A 164 -8.45 -12.47 -22.46
CA LEU A 164 -9.19 -12.37 -23.72
C LEU A 164 -8.49 -13.09 -24.88
N MET A 165 -7.16 -12.97 -24.97
CA MET A 165 -6.37 -13.70 -25.96
C MET A 165 -6.45 -15.21 -25.74
N GLY A 166 -6.43 -15.67 -24.48
CA GLY A 166 -6.65 -17.07 -24.14
C GLY A 166 -7.99 -17.60 -24.64
N LEU A 167 -9.07 -16.83 -24.46
CA LEU A 167 -10.39 -17.17 -25.00
C LEU A 167 -10.39 -17.31 -26.52
N CYS A 168 -9.72 -16.42 -27.24
CA CYS A 168 -9.58 -16.49 -28.70
C CYS A 168 -8.83 -17.75 -29.16
N MET A 169 -7.93 -18.28 -28.34
CA MET A 169 -7.16 -19.50 -28.60
C MET A 169 -7.83 -20.77 -28.03
N GLU A 170 -9.10 -20.68 -27.62
CA GLU A 170 -9.85 -21.77 -26.97
C GLU A 170 -9.19 -22.29 -25.67
N ARG A 171 -8.37 -21.46 -25.00
CA ARG A 171 -7.73 -21.77 -23.72
C ARG A 171 -8.36 -20.96 -22.59
N LEU A 172 -9.03 -21.64 -21.68
CA LEU A 172 -9.63 -21.02 -20.50
C LEU A 172 -8.57 -20.77 -19.40
N VAL A 173 -8.00 -19.56 -19.39
CA VAL A 173 -7.02 -19.15 -18.36
C VAL A 173 -7.67 -18.22 -17.32
N LEU A 174 -8.53 -18.80 -16.47
CA LEU A 174 -9.36 -18.06 -15.52
C LEU A 174 -8.57 -17.24 -14.47
N ASP A 175 -7.35 -17.67 -14.13
CA ASP A 175 -6.51 -17.00 -13.14
C ASP A 175 -6.20 -15.55 -13.53
N PHE A 176 -5.92 -15.29 -14.81
CA PHE A 176 -5.65 -13.94 -15.30
C PHE A 176 -6.88 -13.03 -15.28
N ALA A 177 -8.08 -13.58 -15.49
CA ALA A 177 -9.32 -12.83 -15.30
C ALA A 177 -9.49 -12.41 -13.85
N PHE A 178 -9.25 -13.35 -12.91
CA PHE A 178 -9.30 -13.08 -11.49
C PHE A 178 -8.31 -11.99 -11.09
N PHE A 179 -7.03 -12.11 -11.48
CA PHE A 179 -6.00 -11.11 -11.17
C PHE A 179 -6.31 -9.74 -11.78
N SER A 180 -6.82 -9.70 -13.02
CA SER A 180 -7.22 -8.45 -13.67
C SER A 180 -8.31 -7.72 -12.88
N ILE A 181 -9.42 -8.40 -12.57
CA ILE A 181 -10.54 -7.84 -11.81
C ILE A 181 -10.07 -7.41 -10.42
N PHE A 182 -9.28 -8.25 -9.75
CA PHE A 182 -8.79 -7.98 -8.40
C PHE A 182 -7.90 -6.73 -8.35
N ILE A 183 -6.90 -6.62 -9.24
CA ILE A 183 -5.99 -5.48 -9.30
C ILE A 183 -6.74 -4.20 -9.66
N LEU A 184 -7.65 -4.24 -10.64
CA LEU A 184 -8.42 -3.07 -11.06
C LEU A 184 -9.36 -2.58 -9.95
N MET A 185 -10.08 -3.50 -9.29
CA MET A 185 -10.99 -3.16 -8.20
C MET A 185 -10.24 -2.52 -7.02
N ILE A 186 -9.08 -3.08 -6.64
CA ILE A 186 -8.28 -2.53 -5.54
C ILE A 186 -7.66 -1.20 -5.92
N SER A 187 -7.09 -1.09 -7.13
CA SER A 187 -6.53 0.17 -7.62
C SER A 187 -7.57 1.29 -7.63
N TYR A 188 -8.84 0.96 -7.92
CA TYR A 188 -9.92 1.94 -7.86
C TYR A 188 -10.25 2.37 -6.42
N LYS A 189 -10.32 1.42 -5.47
CA LYS A 189 -10.53 1.72 -4.05
C LYS A 189 -9.41 2.58 -3.46
N GLU A 190 -8.17 2.32 -3.85
CA GLU A 190 -7.00 2.99 -3.27
C GLU A 190 -6.87 4.46 -3.69
N LYS A 191 -7.48 4.87 -4.82
CA LYS A 191 -7.57 6.30 -5.20
C LYS A 191 -8.25 7.15 -4.13
N GLY A 192 -9.31 6.64 -3.50
CA GLY A 192 -10.08 7.38 -2.48
C GLY A 192 -9.41 7.42 -1.10
N ARG A 193 -8.45 6.53 -0.84
CA ARG A 193 -7.82 6.38 0.48
C ARG A 193 -6.71 7.40 0.75
N ILE A 194 -6.16 8.02 -0.30
CA ILE A 194 -4.97 8.90 -0.20
C ILE A 194 -5.20 10.08 0.76
N ALA A 195 -6.36 10.74 0.67
CA ALA A 195 -6.66 11.90 1.52
C ALA A 195 -6.66 11.53 3.00
N TYR A 196 -7.27 10.39 3.36
CA TYR A 196 -7.29 9.88 4.74
C TYR A 196 -5.88 9.55 5.26
N ILE A 197 -5.04 8.98 4.40
CA ILE A 197 -3.65 8.67 4.75
C ILE A 197 -2.89 9.97 5.03
N ILE A 198 -3.06 11.01 4.20
CA ILE A 198 -2.41 12.32 4.41
C ILE A 198 -2.88 12.98 5.70
N MET A 199 -4.19 12.99 5.96
CA MET A 199 -4.76 13.51 7.22
C MET A 199 -4.18 12.81 8.45
N GLY A 200 -4.07 11.48 8.39
CA GLY A 200 -3.44 10.69 9.46
C GLY A 200 -1.98 11.10 9.71
N TYR A 201 -1.23 11.50 8.68
CA TYR A 201 0.14 11.97 8.85
C TYR A 201 0.24 13.31 9.56
N ILE A 202 -0.62 14.27 9.21
CA ILE A 202 -0.60 15.60 9.83
C ILE A 202 -0.76 15.47 11.35
N ILE A 203 -1.74 14.68 11.80
CA ILE A 203 -2.00 14.44 13.22
C ILE A 203 -0.77 13.85 13.94
N LYS A 204 -0.07 12.91 13.31
CA LYS A 204 1.07 12.18 13.92
C LYS A 204 2.41 12.89 13.80
N LYS A 205 2.56 13.91 12.94
CA LYS A 205 3.81 14.70 12.84
C LYS A 205 4.16 15.37 14.16
N LYS A 206 3.15 15.76 14.94
CA LYS A 206 3.31 16.30 16.30
C LYS A 206 4.07 15.34 17.22
N GLU A 207 3.72 14.05 17.20
CA GLU A 207 4.41 13.02 17.99
C GLU A 207 5.87 12.84 17.52
N LYS A 208 6.10 12.83 16.20
CA LYS A 208 7.46 12.75 15.63
C LYS A 208 8.33 13.94 16.03
N LEU A 209 7.78 15.15 16.03
CA LEU A 209 8.47 16.36 16.46
C LEU A 209 8.88 16.27 17.94
N ILE A 210 7.95 15.87 18.82
CA ILE A 210 8.22 15.73 20.26
C ILE A 210 9.27 14.64 20.51
N GLY A 211 9.16 13.49 19.85
CA GLY A 211 10.05 12.35 20.06
C GLY A 211 11.47 12.57 19.54
N ARG A 212 11.64 13.27 18.41
CA ARG A 212 12.96 13.53 17.80
C ARG A 212 13.56 14.86 18.22
N GLY A 213 12.76 15.78 18.75
CA GLY A 213 13.13 17.17 19.04
C GLY A 213 13.24 18.07 17.80
N TYR A 214 13.08 17.53 16.58
CA TYR A 214 13.11 18.29 15.34
C TYR A 214 12.27 17.64 14.24
N LEU A 215 11.85 18.46 13.26
CA LEU A 215 11.19 18.03 12.04
C LEU A 215 11.62 18.96 10.90
N GLU A 216 11.99 18.41 9.74
CA GLU A 216 12.32 19.23 8.57
C GLU A 216 11.10 20.03 8.11
N ASN A 217 11.29 21.30 7.76
CA ASN A 217 10.24 22.17 7.23
C ASN A 217 10.29 22.23 5.69
N LYS A 218 9.14 22.37 5.04
CA LYS A 218 8.95 22.65 3.62
C LYS A 218 7.95 23.79 3.45
N SER A 219 8.43 24.94 3.00
CA SER A 219 7.56 26.07 2.65
C SER A 219 7.13 25.99 1.18
N ILE A 220 5.83 26.23 0.91
CA ILE A 220 5.26 26.22 -0.44
C ILE A 220 4.39 27.47 -0.63
N SER A 221 4.68 28.25 -1.66
CA SER A 221 3.82 29.37 -2.07
C SER A 221 2.64 28.88 -2.89
N VAL A 222 1.43 29.32 -2.54
CA VAL A 222 0.17 28.85 -3.12
C VAL A 222 -0.75 30.01 -3.47
N TYR A 223 -1.52 29.85 -4.55
CA TYR A 223 -2.44 30.87 -5.03
C TYR A 223 -3.73 30.88 -4.22
N TYR A 224 -4.21 32.04 -3.80
CA TYR A 224 -5.33 32.20 -2.87
C TYR A 224 -6.66 31.55 -3.29
N LYS A 225 -6.94 31.43 -4.60
CA LYS A 225 -8.17 30.81 -5.11
C LYS A 225 -8.17 29.28 -5.15
N ILE A 226 -7.08 28.61 -4.77
CA ILE A 226 -7.08 27.15 -4.73
C ILE A 226 -7.94 26.63 -3.58
N ASN A 227 -8.44 25.41 -3.72
CA ASN A 227 -9.26 24.80 -2.70
C ASN A 227 -8.40 24.06 -1.66
N ILE A 228 -8.94 23.90 -0.44
CA ILE A 228 -8.25 23.16 0.63
C ILE A 228 -7.90 21.73 0.20
N LEU A 229 -8.79 21.01 -0.50
CA LEU A 229 -8.48 19.67 -0.99
C LEU A 229 -7.28 19.64 -1.96
N GLN A 230 -7.08 20.69 -2.77
CA GLN A 230 -5.92 20.83 -3.65
C GLN A 230 -4.64 21.11 -2.85
N LEU A 231 -4.74 21.85 -1.76
CA LEU A 231 -3.62 22.13 -0.86
C LEU A 231 -3.11 20.87 -0.15
N ILE A 232 -4.02 19.99 0.31
CA ILE A 232 -3.68 18.69 0.92
C ILE A 232 -2.80 17.85 -0.03
N GLU A 233 -3.00 17.99 -1.34
CA GLU A 233 -2.23 17.24 -2.35
C GLU A 233 -0.74 17.56 -2.35
N LEU A 234 -0.38 18.74 -1.86
CA LEU A 234 0.99 19.25 -1.78
C LEU A 234 1.67 18.90 -0.45
N ILE A 235 0.91 18.37 0.53
CA ILE A 235 1.42 17.99 1.84
C ILE A 235 2.45 16.87 1.69
N ASP A 236 3.63 17.11 2.24
CA ASP A 236 4.69 16.12 2.30
C ASP A 236 4.49 15.26 3.55
N LYS A 237 4.60 13.94 3.43
CA LYS A 237 4.46 13.03 4.58
C LYS A 237 5.59 13.25 5.59
N ASN A 238 6.80 13.57 5.11
CA ASN A 238 8.02 13.49 5.92
C ASN A 238 8.49 14.85 6.45
N LYS A 239 7.88 15.96 6.00
CA LYS A 239 8.26 17.32 6.37
C LYS A 239 7.05 18.05 6.95
N TYR A 240 7.28 19.02 7.82
CA TYR A 240 6.27 19.97 8.23
C TYR A 240 6.05 20.98 7.10
N ASN A 241 4.83 21.10 6.61
CA ASN A 241 4.51 22.02 5.52
C ASN A 241 3.96 23.35 6.07
N VAL A 242 4.51 24.44 5.55
CA VAL A 242 3.99 25.79 5.76
C VAL A 242 3.60 26.34 4.40
N PHE A 243 2.40 26.91 4.30
CA PHE A 243 1.87 27.42 3.04
C PHE A 243 1.80 28.94 3.08
N THR A 244 2.51 29.59 2.17
CA THR A 244 2.45 31.04 2.00
C THR A 244 1.43 31.35 0.93
N VAL A 245 0.33 32.01 1.30
CA VAL A 245 -0.76 32.31 0.38
C VAL A 245 -0.47 33.63 -0.34
N LEU A 246 -0.52 33.61 -1.66
CA LEU A 246 -0.23 34.73 -2.54
C LEU A 246 -1.45 35.14 -3.36
N ASP A 247 -1.60 36.45 -3.58
CA ASP A 247 -2.60 37.06 -4.47
C ASP A 247 -2.18 37.04 -5.95
N ASP A 248 -2.95 37.72 -6.80
CA ASP A 248 -2.68 37.89 -8.23
C ASP A 248 -1.37 38.67 -8.52
N GLU A 249 -0.89 39.47 -7.57
CA GLU A 249 0.30 40.32 -7.68
C GLU A 249 1.54 39.70 -7.00
N MET A 250 1.42 38.46 -6.51
CA MET A 250 2.44 37.75 -5.72
C MET A 250 2.72 38.38 -4.34
N ASN A 251 1.82 39.22 -3.82
CA ASN A 251 1.89 39.70 -2.46
C ASN A 251 1.43 38.61 -1.50
N MET A 252 2.08 38.54 -0.34
CA MET A 252 1.72 37.59 0.70
C MET A 252 0.50 38.11 1.47
N ILE A 253 -0.61 37.39 1.33
CA ILE A 253 -1.87 37.72 2.04
C ILE A 253 -2.00 36.95 3.36
N GLY A 254 -1.27 35.84 3.51
CA GLY A 254 -1.33 35.05 4.74
C GLY A 254 -0.40 33.83 4.75
N VAL A 255 -0.32 33.19 5.92
CA VAL A 255 0.39 31.93 6.13
C VAL A 255 -0.57 30.92 6.74
N LEU A 256 -0.63 29.73 6.15
CA LEU A 256 -1.41 28.61 6.64
C LEU A 256 -0.49 27.47 7.08
N TYR A 257 -0.78 26.91 8.26
CA TYR A 257 -0.14 25.72 8.81
C TYR A 257 -0.97 24.47 8.51
N GLU A 258 -0.38 23.27 8.68
CA GLU A 258 -1.11 22.03 8.43
C GLU A 258 -2.34 21.84 9.34
N GLU A 259 -2.32 22.41 10.55
CA GLU A 259 -3.45 22.37 11.49
C GLU A 259 -4.64 23.22 10.99
N ASP A 260 -4.37 24.37 10.37
CA ASP A 260 -5.41 25.24 9.81
C ASP A 260 -6.16 24.54 8.67
N ILE A 261 -5.43 23.78 7.85
CA ILE A 261 -5.99 22.95 6.78
C ILE A 261 -6.91 21.87 7.34
N LEU A 262 -6.47 21.17 8.40
CA LEU A 262 -7.29 20.13 9.04
C LEU A 262 -8.56 20.69 9.65
N ASN A 263 -8.45 21.82 10.37
CA ASN A 263 -9.59 22.47 11.00
C ASN A 263 -10.55 23.03 9.96
N GLY A 264 -10.04 23.70 8.92
CA GLY A 264 -10.83 24.22 7.80
C GLY A 264 -11.67 23.15 7.11
N ILE A 265 -11.10 21.96 6.83
CA ILE A 265 -11.87 20.85 6.24
C ILE A 265 -12.97 20.36 7.18
N LYS A 266 -12.67 20.30 8.48
CA LYS A 266 -13.59 19.76 9.48
C LYS A 266 -14.77 20.69 9.75
N GLU A 267 -14.53 22.00 9.75
CA GLU A 267 -15.52 23.01 10.14
C GLU A 267 -16.23 23.63 8.93
N LEU A 268 -15.50 23.92 7.86
CA LEU A 268 -15.99 24.67 6.70
C LEU A 268 -16.11 23.81 5.43
N GLY A 269 -15.48 22.64 5.40
CA GLY A 269 -15.47 21.74 4.25
C GLY A 269 -14.44 22.15 3.19
N ASN A 270 -14.73 21.91 1.91
CA ASN A 270 -13.82 22.23 0.82
C ASN A 270 -14.09 23.64 0.27
N ILE A 271 -13.53 24.64 0.94
CA ILE A 271 -13.57 26.06 0.56
C ILE A 271 -12.25 26.51 -0.09
N THR A 272 -12.21 27.76 -0.57
CA THR A 272 -10.99 28.41 -1.08
C THR A 272 -10.06 28.86 0.06
N LEU A 273 -8.79 29.12 -0.23
CA LEU A 273 -7.86 29.63 0.80
C LEU A 273 -8.18 31.07 1.21
N GLU A 274 -8.77 31.86 0.31
CA GLU A 274 -9.30 33.19 0.58
C GLU A 274 -10.35 33.16 1.71
N GLU A 275 -11.42 32.38 1.50
CA GLU A 275 -12.49 32.21 2.48
C GLU A 275 -11.98 31.63 3.80
N LEU A 276 -10.98 30.76 3.74
CA LEU A 276 -10.35 30.20 4.94
C LEU A 276 -9.61 31.29 5.74
N LEU A 277 -8.82 32.15 5.08
CA LEU A 277 -8.12 33.25 5.75
C LEU A 277 -9.10 34.27 6.35
N GLU A 278 -10.15 34.64 5.63
CA GLU A 278 -11.19 35.54 6.13
C GLU A 278 -11.92 34.99 7.37
N SER A 279 -12.01 33.66 7.51
CA SER A 279 -12.64 33.02 8.67
C SER A 279 -11.82 33.15 9.95
N TYR A 280 -10.50 33.32 9.85
CA TYR A 280 -9.60 33.52 11.00
C TYR A 280 -9.47 34.98 11.43
N GLU A 281 -9.86 35.93 10.58
CA GLU A 281 -9.85 37.37 10.91
C GLU A 281 -11.11 37.83 11.67
N LYS A 282 -12.10 36.94 11.86
CA LYS A 282 -13.35 37.19 12.61
C LYS A 282 -13.29 36.64 14.03
#